data_AF-A0A1W2E6U2-F1
#
_entry.id   AF-A0A1W2E6U2-F1
#
_cell.length_a   1.000
_cell.length_b   1.000
_cell.length_c   1.000
_cell.angle_alpha   90.00
_cell.angle_beta   90.00
_cell.angle_gamma   90.00
#
_symmetry.space_group_name_H-M   'P 1'
#
loop_
_entity.id
_entity.type
_entity.pdbx_description
1 polymer ?
#
loop_
_entity_poly.entity_id
_entity_poly.type
_entity_poly.pdbx_seq_one_letter_code
_entity_poly.pdbx_strand_id
1 'polypeptide(L)'
;MVIHRGLALLFCLLPLVAVQGCTSTGGADAGASGATTLQGRWAGKPATSFFSQYGQPYSEYVDRGGGTRYTWRKRYTETVAAPAAPDAAPAAAAAAAGPTYVCELDILTNEAGAIAKIGRVADPRLKSGETAGCRGTLGFDG
;
A
#
# COMPACT_ATOMS: atom_id res chain seq x y z
N MET A 1 -21.52 -76.24 -18.21
CA MET A 1 -20.76 -76.00 -16.96
C MET A 1 -20.18 -74.60 -17.02
N VAL A 2 -20.71 -73.65 -16.21
CA VAL A 2 -19.98 -73.00 -15.09
C VAL A 2 -19.01 -71.89 -15.62
N ILE A 3 -19.10 -70.58 -15.35
CA ILE A 3 -19.83 -69.71 -14.40
C ILE A 3 -19.98 -68.30 -15.01
N HIS A 4 -21.13 -67.68 -14.73
CA HIS A 4 -21.44 -66.25 -14.88
C HIS A 4 -20.85 -65.44 -13.70
N ARG A 5 -20.28 -64.24 -13.94
CA ARG A 5 -20.50 -62.98 -13.16
C ARG A 5 -19.31 -62.03 -13.21
N GLY A 6 -19.59 -60.75 -13.52
CA GLY A 6 -18.62 -59.66 -13.36
C GLY A 6 -19.02 -58.37 -14.04
N LEU A 7 -20.18 -57.82 -13.68
CA LEU A 7 -20.66 -56.48 -14.01
C LEU A 7 -19.82 -55.41 -13.29
N ALA A 8 -19.30 -54.40 -14.00
CA ALA A 8 -19.15 -52.98 -13.61
C ALA A 8 -18.16 -52.28 -14.57
N LEU A 9 -18.61 -51.47 -15.54
CA LEU A 9 -18.79 -50.02 -15.40
C LEU A 9 -17.68 -49.36 -14.58
N LEU A 10 -16.74 -48.66 -15.24
CA LEU A 10 -16.72 -47.20 -15.19
C LEU A 10 -15.68 -46.61 -16.16
N PHE A 11 -16.18 -45.68 -16.97
CA PHE A 11 -15.47 -44.68 -17.74
C PHE A 11 -14.49 -43.91 -16.85
N CYS A 12 -13.19 -43.93 -17.13
CA CYS A 12 -12.24 -43.00 -16.53
C CYS A 12 -11.24 -42.51 -17.58
N LEU A 13 -11.73 -41.57 -18.39
CA LEU A 13 -10.93 -40.68 -19.22
C LEU A 13 -10.32 -39.59 -18.33
N LEU A 14 -9.08 -39.19 -18.68
CA LEU A 14 -8.30 -38.02 -18.23
C LEU A 14 -7.37 -38.19 -16.99
N PRO A 15 -6.14 -37.63 -17.04
CA PRO A 15 -5.96 -36.18 -16.95
C PRO A 15 -5.03 -35.50 -17.98
N LEU A 16 -5.49 -34.29 -18.35
CA LEU A 16 -4.74 -33.13 -18.82
C LEU A 16 -3.39 -32.97 -18.13
N VAL A 17 -2.32 -32.78 -18.91
CA VAL A 17 -1.05 -32.27 -18.39
C VAL A 17 -0.58 -31.12 -19.27
N ALA A 18 -0.09 -30.07 -18.59
CA ALA A 18 0.62 -28.87 -19.06
C ALA A 18 -0.21 -27.59 -19.25
N VAL A 19 -0.15 -26.72 -18.25
CA VAL A 19 0.45 -25.39 -18.45
C VAL A 19 1.18 -24.96 -17.19
N GLN A 20 2.41 -24.51 -17.38
CA GLN A 20 3.28 -24.01 -16.32
C GLN A 20 2.76 -22.69 -15.76
N GLY A 21 2.41 -22.69 -14.48
CA GLY A 21 2.34 -21.46 -13.69
C GLY A 21 3.74 -21.14 -13.19
N CYS A 22 4.35 -20.08 -13.71
CA CYS A 22 5.46 -19.39 -13.05
C CYS A 22 4.96 -18.89 -11.69
N THR A 23 5.14 -19.70 -10.64
CA THR A 23 4.90 -19.31 -9.27
C THR A 23 6.14 -18.58 -8.78
N SER A 24 6.19 -17.27 -9.00
CA SER A 24 7.05 -16.42 -8.18
C SER A 24 6.37 -16.30 -6.81
N THR A 25 6.86 -17.05 -5.83
CA THR A 25 6.43 -16.97 -4.44
C THR A 25 6.94 -15.66 -3.85
N GLY A 26 6.19 -14.58 -4.08
CA GLY A 26 6.23 -13.35 -3.28
C GLY A 26 4.98 -13.30 -2.41
N GLY A 27 5.14 -13.55 -1.11
CA GLY A 27 4.04 -13.55 -0.14
C GLY A 27 3.47 -12.16 0.13
N ALA A 28 2.15 -12.13 0.38
CA ALA A 28 1.27 -11.00 0.71
C ALA A 28 1.15 -9.97 -0.44
N ASP A 29 -0.01 -9.64 -1.01
CA ASP A 29 -1.35 -9.47 -0.43
C ASP A 29 -2.41 -9.74 -1.52
N ALA A 30 -3.20 -10.81 -1.36
CA ALA A 30 -4.39 -11.05 -2.18
C ALA A 30 -5.59 -10.40 -1.47
N GLY A 31 -6.06 -9.24 -1.93
CA GLY A 31 -7.23 -8.62 -1.30
C GLY A 31 -7.69 -7.23 -1.72
N ALA A 32 -7.43 -6.78 -2.95
CA ALA A 32 -8.15 -5.70 -3.65
C ALA A 32 -7.56 -5.61 -5.06
N SER A 33 -8.33 -5.23 -6.08
CA SER A 33 -7.76 -4.81 -7.37
C SER A 33 -6.61 -3.83 -7.08
N GLY A 34 -5.36 -4.22 -7.38
CA GLY A 34 -4.16 -3.47 -6.96
C GLY A 34 -4.19 -1.98 -7.35
N ALA A 35 -4.97 -1.62 -8.36
CA ALA A 35 -5.21 -0.24 -8.77
C ALA A 35 -5.82 0.68 -7.68
N THR A 36 -6.45 0.15 -6.63
CA THR A 36 -6.98 1.00 -5.53
C THR A 36 -5.98 1.23 -4.41
N THR A 37 -4.90 0.44 -4.33
CA THR A 37 -3.84 0.64 -3.33
C THR A 37 -2.74 1.54 -3.89
N LEU A 38 -2.00 2.22 -3.01
CA LEU A 38 -0.85 3.02 -3.44
C LEU A 38 0.17 2.14 -4.19
N GLN A 39 0.39 0.92 -3.71
CA GLN A 39 1.27 -0.05 -4.35
C GLN A 39 0.84 -0.34 -5.79
N GLY A 40 -0.39 -0.79 -6.04
CA GLY A 40 -0.75 -1.18 -7.41
C GLY A 40 -1.03 -0.01 -8.34
N ARG A 41 -1.24 1.22 -7.82
CA ARG A 41 -1.22 2.44 -8.66
C ARG A 41 0.17 2.77 -9.19
N TRP A 42 1.21 2.45 -8.44
CA TRP A 42 2.57 2.96 -8.67
C TRP A 42 3.59 1.90 -9.04
N ALA A 43 3.32 0.61 -8.78
CA ALA A 43 4.20 -0.48 -9.17
C ALA A 43 4.53 -0.42 -10.67
N GLY A 44 5.83 -0.55 -10.98
CA GLY A 44 6.36 -0.48 -12.34
C GLY A 44 6.46 0.94 -12.93
N LYS A 45 5.97 1.99 -12.25
CA LYS A 45 6.14 3.37 -12.69
C LYS A 45 7.46 3.96 -12.17
N PRO A 46 8.07 4.94 -12.86
CA PRO A 46 9.25 5.64 -12.38
C PRO A 46 9.00 6.32 -11.03
N ALA A 47 9.94 6.20 -10.09
CA ALA A 47 9.85 6.90 -8.80
C ALA A 47 9.80 8.43 -8.96
N THR A 48 10.47 8.96 -9.98
CA THR A 48 10.43 10.38 -10.33
C THR A 48 9.00 10.87 -10.60
N SER A 49 8.15 10.06 -11.22
CA SER A 49 6.74 10.40 -11.46
C SER A 49 5.94 10.48 -10.16
N PHE A 50 6.27 9.65 -9.17
CA PHE A 50 5.68 9.72 -7.83
C PHE A 50 6.09 11.03 -7.15
N PHE A 51 7.39 11.36 -7.18
CA PHE A 51 7.90 12.56 -6.54
C PHE A 51 7.44 13.86 -7.19
N SER A 52 7.20 13.86 -8.50
CA SER A 52 6.58 15.01 -9.17
C SER A 52 5.15 15.29 -8.70
N GLN A 53 4.40 14.25 -8.29
CA GLN A 53 3.03 14.42 -7.79
C GLN A 53 2.98 14.72 -6.29
N TYR A 54 3.84 14.09 -5.50
CA TYR A 54 3.75 14.11 -4.03
C TYR A 54 4.89 14.85 -3.33
N GLY A 55 5.87 15.35 -4.09
CA GLY A 55 7.06 16.02 -3.57
C GLY A 55 8.28 15.10 -3.50
N GLN A 56 9.45 15.73 -3.34
CA GLN A 56 10.75 15.06 -3.28
C GLN A 56 10.85 14.09 -2.08
N PRO A 57 11.67 13.04 -2.17
CA PRO A 57 11.94 12.15 -1.06
C PRO A 57 12.68 12.90 0.07
N TYR A 58 12.47 12.45 1.31
CA TYR A 58 13.21 12.92 2.48
C TYR A 58 14.65 12.41 2.48
N SER A 59 14.86 11.17 2.05
CA SER A 59 16.20 10.60 1.90
C SER A 59 16.23 9.51 0.84
N GLU A 60 17.43 9.23 0.33
CA GLU A 60 17.70 8.26 -0.72
C GLU A 60 18.93 7.42 -0.34
N TYR A 61 18.85 6.11 -0.56
CA TYR A 61 19.94 5.17 -0.33
C TYR A 61 19.97 4.13 -1.43
N VAL A 62 21.17 3.79 -1.92
CA VAL A 62 21.34 2.65 -2.83
C VAL A 62 21.01 1.37 -2.06
N ASP A 63 20.07 0.57 -2.57
CA ASP A 63 19.72 -0.71 -2.00
C ASP A 63 20.73 -1.78 -2.46
N ARG A 64 20.99 -2.79 -1.61
CA ARG A 64 21.96 -3.84 -1.92
C ARG A 64 21.59 -4.67 -3.15
N GLY A 65 20.30 -4.65 -3.55
CA GLY A 65 19.80 -5.34 -4.75
C GLY A 65 19.88 -4.54 -6.05
N GLY A 66 20.66 -3.45 -6.10
CA GLY A 66 20.89 -2.66 -7.32
C GLY A 66 19.85 -1.58 -7.62
N GLY A 67 18.77 -1.52 -6.84
CA GLY A 67 17.79 -0.43 -6.89
C GLY A 67 18.07 0.69 -5.89
N THR A 68 17.09 1.57 -5.71
CA THR A 68 17.17 2.69 -4.78
C THR A 68 16.02 2.63 -3.78
N ARG A 69 16.36 2.79 -2.51
CA ARG A 69 15.40 2.96 -1.43
C ARG A 69 15.25 4.43 -1.09
N TYR A 70 14.04 4.94 -1.23
CA TYR A 70 13.66 6.28 -0.85
C TYR A 70 12.82 6.26 0.42
N THR A 71 13.10 7.19 1.32
CA THR A 71 12.17 7.53 2.39
C THR A 71 11.39 8.76 1.94
N TRP A 72 10.08 8.67 1.82
CA TRP A 72 9.21 9.81 1.56
C TRP A 72 8.46 10.19 2.83
N ARG A 73 8.34 11.49 3.12
CA ARG A 73 7.74 11.96 4.36
C ARG A 73 6.88 13.20 4.16
N LYS A 74 5.68 13.19 4.73
CA LYS A 74 4.76 14.34 4.73
C LYS A 74 4.18 14.58 6.12
N ARG A 75 4.25 15.83 6.55
CA ARG A 75 3.61 16.33 7.77
C ARG A 75 2.37 17.13 7.41
N TYR A 76 1.28 16.93 8.13
CA TYR A 76 0.05 17.69 7.93
C TYR A 76 -0.69 17.83 9.26
N THR A 77 -1.39 18.94 9.44
CA THR A 77 -2.21 19.19 10.63
C THR A 77 -3.66 19.19 10.20
N GLU A 78 -4.49 18.40 10.87
CA GLU A 78 -5.93 18.44 10.64
C GLU A 78 -6.52 19.66 11.35
N THR A 79 -7.49 20.32 10.73
CA THR A 79 -8.31 21.31 11.41
C THR A 79 -9.51 20.62 12.04
N VAL A 80 -9.76 20.90 13.32
CA VAL A 80 -10.91 20.39 14.06
C VAL A 80 -11.86 21.54 14.36
N ALA A 81 -13.14 21.25 14.57
CA ALA A 81 -14.06 22.25 15.07
C ALA A 81 -13.59 22.71 16.48
N ALA A 82 -13.48 24.02 16.69
CA ALA A 82 -13.26 24.53 18.04
C ALA A 82 -14.47 24.19 18.93
N PRO A 83 -14.25 23.93 20.22
CA PRO A 83 -15.35 23.82 21.16
C PRO A 83 -16.17 25.11 21.12
N ALA A 84 -17.49 24.98 21.12
CA ALA A 84 -18.37 26.14 21.21
C ALA A 84 -18.09 26.88 22.53
N ALA A 85 -17.78 28.18 22.45
CA ALA A 85 -17.72 29.01 23.65
C ALA A 85 -19.14 29.10 24.24
N PRO A 86 -19.28 29.15 25.58
CA PRO A 86 -20.58 29.11 26.25
C PRO A 86 -21.55 30.22 25.80
N ASP A 87 -21.04 31.31 25.20
CA ASP A 87 -21.81 32.47 24.74
C ASP A 87 -21.72 32.73 23.23
N ALA A 88 -21.21 31.77 22.42
CA ALA A 88 -21.07 31.96 20.98
C ALA A 88 -22.40 31.74 20.22
N ALA A 89 -22.78 32.70 19.37
CA ALA A 89 -23.86 32.53 18.41
C ALA A 89 -23.58 31.34 17.45
N PRO A 90 -24.60 30.56 17.03
CA PRO A 90 -24.43 29.25 16.37
C PRO A 90 -23.73 29.27 14.99
N ALA A 91 -23.37 30.44 14.45
CA ALA A 91 -22.82 30.58 13.11
C ALA A 91 -21.27 30.60 13.02
N ALA A 92 -20.54 30.54 14.14
CA ALA A 92 -19.08 30.67 14.12
C ALA A 92 -18.38 29.55 14.91
N ALA A 93 -18.45 28.31 14.44
CA ALA A 93 -17.46 27.31 14.83
C ALA A 93 -16.12 27.70 14.19
N ALA A 94 -15.27 28.40 14.94
CA ALA A 94 -13.90 28.64 14.51
C ALA A 94 -13.19 27.29 14.33
N ALA A 95 -12.34 27.13 13.32
CA ALA A 95 -11.50 25.94 13.21
C ALA A 95 -10.33 26.07 14.20
N ALA A 96 -10.15 25.06 15.05
CA ALA A 96 -8.97 24.90 15.90
C ALA A 96 -7.93 24.00 15.20
N ALA A 97 -6.66 24.16 15.56
CA ALA A 97 -5.62 23.23 15.15
C ALA A 97 -5.85 21.88 15.85
N GLY A 98 -6.04 20.83 15.06
CA GLY A 98 -6.09 19.45 15.51
C GLY A 98 -4.69 18.82 15.59
N PRO A 99 -4.60 17.49 15.72
CA PRO A 99 -3.32 16.79 15.79
C PRO A 99 -2.52 16.94 14.50
N THR A 100 -1.19 16.98 14.65
CA THR A 100 -0.26 16.89 13.54
C THR A 100 0.06 15.44 13.25
N TYR A 101 -0.15 15.02 12.02
CA TYR A 101 0.19 13.69 11.53
C TYR A 101 1.47 13.70 10.72
N VAL A 102 2.16 12.56 10.76
CA VAL A 102 3.33 12.25 9.94
C VAL A 102 3.07 10.97 9.17
N CYS A 103 3.05 11.09 7.84
CA CYS A 103 3.08 9.96 6.93
C CYS A 103 4.52 9.73 6.48
N GLU A 104 5.06 8.54 6.69
CA GLU A 104 6.38 8.15 6.21
C GLU A 104 6.27 6.84 5.44
N LEU A 105 6.88 6.81 4.25
CA LEU A 105 6.87 5.67 3.33
C LEU A 105 8.30 5.24 3.00
N ASP A 106 8.50 3.93 2.90
CA ASP A 106 9.66 3.29 2.29
C ASP A 106 9.27 2.93 0.84
N ILE A 107 9.96 3.50 -0.13
CA ILE A 107 9.74 3.27 -1.56
C ILE A 107 11.00 2.62 -2.12
N LEU A 108 10.89 1.37 -2.53
CA LEU A 108 11.97 0.62 -3.15
C LEU A 108 11.77 0.59 -4.66
N THR A 109 12.81 0.96 -5.41
CA THR A 109 12.86 0.78 -6.86
C THR A 109 13.69 -0.43 -7.25
N ASN A 110 13.52 -0.88 -8.49
CA ASN A 110 14.50 -1.73 -9.16
C ASN A 110 15.64 -0.88 -9.75
N GLU A 111 16.59 -1.55 -10.41
CA GLU A 111 17.76 -0.93 -11.06
C GLU A 111 17.37 0.08 -12.16
N ALA A 112 16.21 -0.13 -12.80
CA ALA A 112 15.68 0.78 -13.82
C ALA A 112 14.97 2.02 -13.20
N GLY A 113 14.98 2.17 -11.88
CA GLY A 113 14.32 3.29 -11.17
C GLY A 113 12.79 3.19 -11.11
N ALA A 114 12.21 2.04 -11.51
CA ALA A 114 10.78 1.80 -11.40
C ALA A 114 10.42 1.28 -10.00
N ILE A 115 9.31 1.75 -9.44
CA ILE A 115 8.83 1.37 -8.11
C ILE A 115 8.51 -0.12 -8.09
N ALA A 116 9.22 -0.86 -7.26
CA ALA A 116 8.99 -2.27 -6.98
C ALA A 116 8.07 -2.45 -5.76
N LYS A 117 8.27 -1.62 -4.72
CA LYS A 117 7.51 -1.72 -3.46
C LYS A 117 7.31 -0.35 -2.81
N ILE A 118 6.16 -0.15 -2.21
CA ILE A 118 5.83 0.97 -1.33
C ILE A 118 5.26 0.39 -0.04
N GLY A 119 5.89 0.73 1.09
CA GLY A 119 5.42 0.36 2.42
C GLY A 119 5.30 1.57 3.34
N ARG A 120 4.39 1.53 4.31
CA ARG A 120 4.40 2.46 5.43
C ARG A 120 5.55 2.09 6.36
N VAL A 121 6.30 3.09 6.84
CA VAL A 121 7.27 2.87 7.91
C VAL A 121 6.49 2.61 9.20
N ALA A 122 6.75 1.48 9.85
CA ALA A 122 6.02 1.08 11.06
C ALA A 122 6.27 2.04 12.23
N ASP A 123 7.52 2.47 12.40
CA ASP A 123 7.97 3.32 13.50
C ASP A 123 8.63 4.61 12.98
N PRO A 124 7.83 5.56 12.43
CA PRO A 124 8.39 6.83 11.96
C PRO A 124 8.93 7.64 13.13
N ARG A 125 9.99 8.43 12.87
CA ARG A 125 10.54 9.33 13.91
C ARG A 125 9.57 10.49 14.16
N LEU A 126 8.78 10.42 15.22
CA LEU A 126 7.83 11.46 15.63
C LEU A 126 8.44 12.42 16.65
N LYS A 127 8.06 13.71 16.61
CA LYS A 127 8.26 14.64 17.72
C LYS A 127 7.09 14.56 18.70
N SER A 128 7.27 15.12 19.89
CA SER A 128 6.20 15.22 20.90
C SER A 128 4.96 15.92 20.31
N GLY A 129 3.79 15.31 20.47
CA GLY A 129 2.51 15.82 19.94
C GLY A 129 2.21 15.44 18.49
N GLU A 130 3.05 14.62 17.85
CA GLU A 130 2.81 14.12 16.50
C GLU A 130 2.27 12.69 16.52
N THR A 131 1.43 12.36 15.53
CA THR A 131 0.84 11.03 15.37
C THR A 131 1.26 10.42 14.04
N ALA A 132 1.61 9.12 14.01
CA ALA A 132 1.86 8.42 12.75
C ALA A 132 0.53 8.23 11.98
N GLY A 133 0.48 8.62 10.71
CA GLY A 133 -0.72 8.49 9.90
C GLY A 133 -0.58 9.02 8.49
N CYS A 134 -1.22 8.34 7.54
CA CYS A 134 -1.25 8.73 6.11
C CYS A 134 -2.65 9.09 5.62
N ARG A 135 -3.60 9.22 6.55
CA ARG A 135 -5.00 9.51 6.23
C ARG A 135 -5.12 10.79 5.39
N GLY A 136 -5.78 10.71 4.25
CA GLY A 136 -6.03 11.87 3.38
C GLY A 136 -4.82 12.50 2.67
N THR A 137 -3.58 12.03 2.90
CA THR A 137 -2.39 12.67 2.29
C THR A 137 -2.02 12.18 0.90
N LEU A 138 -2.52 11.00 0.52
CA LEU A 138 -2.18 10.28 -0.72
C LEU A 138 -3.41 9.63 -1.40
N GLY A 139 -4.62 9.92 -0.91
CA GLY A 139 -5.87 9.38 -1.46
C GLY A 139 -6.13 7.91 -1.13
N PHE A 140 -5.55 7.39 -0.03
CA PHE A 140 -5.93 6.09 0.52
C PHE A 140 -6.11 6.19 2.04
N ASP A 141 -7.18 5.58 2.53
CA ASP A 141 -7.50 5.38 3.95
C ASP A 141 -7.28 3.88 4.15
N GLY A 142 -6.02 3.51 4.36
CA GLY A 142 -5.67 2.11 4.62
C GLY A 142 -5.75 1.85 6.11
#